data_AF-A0A0F4KTE5-F1
#
_entry.id   AF-A0A0F4KTE5-F1
#
_cell.length_a   1.000
_cell.length_b   1.000
_cell.length_c   1.000
_cell.angle_alpha   90.00
_cell.angle_beta   90.00
_cell.angle_gamma   90.00
#
_symmetry.space_group_name_H-M   'P 1'
#
loop_
_entity.id
_entity.type
_entity.pdbx_description
1 polymer ?
#
loop_
_entity_poly.entity_id
_entity_poly.type
_entity_poly.pdbx_seq_one_letter_code
_entity_poly.pdbx_strand_id
1 'polypeptide(L)'
;MNTTTTVTMLPIDAIRPNDANPRSEIGDVSELAMSIASQGIQQALVVTPANQEGRHTLVIGHRRLAAAEQAGLATVPCIITDMDEQTQAEVMLVENIHRDQLTALDEARGYAHLLDLGEDVDQMAKATGRSRSTVQRRLKISSIDDEKILALPSQLSFEELETIADFRDDEGLQDQLIKAAGTNNWNMTLHQVQAKRSLDKWIEQAQEAIKQAGLPIVPLTPSQSWSDPEGWRTIARFSPDTDPDPKQALDTWLEEWEGDKPTAAGLLDRGGQWRVKITLLEPYTQQDQEDERRQREDDLARWQAEQEAEIAPAKQLDTASHDLRLAYTQRLMSLKRPAKNQSQALSMLVIAQASQRTWWVSRDQVRDTWRAIVQDQEAELAQKADLDESRRTQTAFALCHAIMETQINHETWRSQDDIDGLLKPLYRALQTAGYAISDEEQSGLDGDLVPRPEEEDNEGNEDETDDGDQEEDTKE
;
A
#
# COMPACT_ATOMS: atom_id res chain seq x y z
N MET A 1 2.62 -30.97 -57.77
CA MET A 1 1.87 -31.35 -58.99
C MET A 1 1.72 -30.09 -59.83
N ASN A 2 2.13 -30.09 -61.10
CA ASN A 2 1.90 -28.96 -62.00
C ASN A 2 0.50 -29.08 -62.61
N THR A 3 -0.50 -28.52 -61.93
CA THR A 3 -1.84 -28.34 -62.49
C THR A 3 -1.78 -27.23 -63.53
N THR A 4 -2.09 -27.53 -64.79
CA THR A 4 -2.18 -26.53 -65.86
C THR A 4 -3.43 -25.68 -65.63
N THR A 5 -3.26 -24.56 -64.93
CA THR A 5 -4.33 -23.62 -64.63
C THR A 5 -4.85 -22.98 -65.94
N THR A 6 -6.07 -23.31 -66.32
CA THR A 6 -6.70 -22.80 -67.56
C THR A 6 -7.47 -21.51 -67.24
N VAL A 7 -7.17 -20.42 -67.94
CA VAL A 7 -7.86 -19.13 -67.77
C VAL A 7 -9.01 -19.02 -68.77
N THR A 8 -10.21 -18.70 -68.28
CA THR A 8 -11.44 -18.55 -69.06
C THR A 8 -11.99 -17.13 -68.90
N MET A 9 -12.44 -16.50 -69.98
CA MET A 9 -13.11 -15.20 -69.92
C MET A 9 -14.59 -15.40 -69.56
N LEU A 10 -15.04 -14.83 -68.45
CA LEU A 10 -16.43 -14.93 -67.99
C LEU A 10 -17.12 -13.55 -68.06
N PRO A 11 -18.43 -13.49 -68.40
CA PRO A 11 -19.22 -12.27 -68.24
C PRO A 11 -19.21 -11.80 -66.79
N ILE A 12 -19.06 -10.50 -66.56
CA ILE A 12 -19.01 -9.96 -65.20
C ILE A 12 -20.31 -10.21 -64.43
N ASP A 13 -21.45 -10.11 -65.12
CA ASP A 13 -22.80 -10.36 -64.57
C ASP A 13 -23.04 -11.84 -64.18
N ALA A 14 -22.17 -12.75 -64.63
CA ALA A 14 -22.22 -14.16 -64.26
C ALA A 14 -21.42 -14.45 -62.98
N ILE A 15 -20.73 -13.46 -62.39
CA ILE A 15 -19.91 -13.62 -61.19
C ILE A 15 -20.61 -12.92 -60.03
N ARG A 16 -20.79 -13.64 -58.92
CA ARG A 16 -21.30 -13.10 -57.66
C ARG A 16 -20.15 -13.01 -56.65
N PRO A 17 -19.96 -11.87 -55.97
CA PRO A 17 -19.11 -11.79 -54.78
C PRO A 17 -19.50 -12.87 -53.76
N ASN A 18 -18.54 -13.39 -53.01
CA ASN A 18 -18.85 -14.31 -51.92
C ASN A 18 -19.23 -13.50 -50.66
N ASP A 19 -20.43 -13.75 -50.16
CA ASP A 19 -20.97 -13.10 -48.96
C ASP A 19 -20.14 -13.45 -47.69
N ALA A 20 -19.40 -14.57 -47.72
CA ALA A 20 -18.51 -15.02 -46.65
C ALA A 20 -17.10 -14.39 -46.66
N ASN A 21 -16.87 -13.34 -47.46
CA ASN A 21 -15.58 -12.65 -47.46
C ASN A 21 -15.26 -12.04 -46.10
N PRO A 22 -14.18 -12.48 -45.41
CA PRO A 22 -13.88 -11.97 -44.07
C PRO A 22 -13.57 -10.48 -44.09
N ARG A 23 -13.13 -9.93 -45.22
CA ARG A 23 -12.92 -8.50 -45.39
C ARG A 23 -14.24 -7.77 -45.62
N SER A 24 -14.67 -7.03 -44.61
CA SER A 24 -15.91 -6.24 -44.60
C SER A 24 -15.89 -5.02 -45.54
N GLU A 25 -14.77 -4.31 -45.70
CA GLU A 25 -14.64 -3.15 -46.58
C GLU A 25 -13.64 -3.34 -47.73
N ILE A 26 -14.11 -3.23 -48.97
CA ILE A 26 -13.26 -3.33 -50.19
C ILE A 26 -12.33 -2.11 -50.31
N GLY A 27 -12.71 -0.94 -49.77
CA GLY A 27 -11.98 0.33 -49.86
C GLY A 27 -12.06 0.99 -51.24
N ASP A 28 -11.34 2.10 -51.44
CA ASP A 28 -11.28 2.77 -52.75
C ASP A 28 -10.53 1.91 -53.78
N VAL A 29 -11.16 1.74 -54.95
CA VAL A 29 -10.64 0.99 -56.09
C VAL A 29 -10.48 1.86 -57.34
N SER A 30 -10.64 3.19 -57.24
CA SER A 30 -10.60 4.12 -58.37
C SER A 30 -9.29 4.07 -59.15
N GLU A 31 -8.15 4.04 -58.47
CA GLU A 31 -6.84 3.88 -59.14
C GLU A 31 -6.70 2.51 -59.84
N LEU A 32 -7.19 1.45 -59.19
CA LEU A 32 -7.18 0.11 -59.76
C LEU A 32 -8.10 0.04 -60.99
N ALA A 33 -9.25 0.71 -60.96
CA ALA A 33 -10.18 0.80 -62.08
C ALA A 33 -9.55 1.53 -63.28
N MET A 34 -8.84 2.65 -63.05
CA MET A 34 -8.10 3.35 -64.11
C MET A 34 -6.99 2.48 -64.72
N SER A 35 -6.28 1.73 -63.87
CA SER A 35 -5.27 0.77 -64.33
C SER A 35 -5.90 -0.36 -65.16
N ILE A 36 -6.99 -0.96 -64.68
CA ILE A 36 -7.72 -2.03 -65.39
C ILE A 36 -8.31 -1.53 -66.71
N ALA A 37 -8.82 -0.30 -66.76
CA ALA A 37 -9.33 0.29 -68.01
C ALA A 37 -8.23 0.45 -69.07
N SER A 38 -6.99 0.72 -68.66
CA SER A 38 -5.88 0.94 -69.60
C SER A 38 -5.11 -0.34 -69.96
N GLN A 39 -4.96 -1.28 -69.04
CA GLN A 39 -4.09 -2.45 -69.18
C GLN A 39 -4.82 -3.79 -69.08
N GLY A 40 -6.11 -3.78 -68.78
CA GLY A 40 -6.89 -4.98 -68.45
C GLY A 40 -6.48 -5.61 -67.11
N ILE A 41 -7.12 -6.73 -66.78
CA ILE A 41 -6.81 -7.49 -65.58
C ILE A 41 -5.59 -8.39 -65.84
N GLN A 42 -4.50 -8.15 -65.12
CA GLN A 42 -3.24 -8.89 -65.26
C GLN A 42 -3.22 -10.23 -64.53
N GLN A 43 -3.93 -10.31 -63.40
CA GLN A 43 -4.07 -11.54 -62.61
C GLN A 43 -5.52 -11.99 -62.67
N ALA A 44 -5.77 -13.23 -63.09
CA ALA A 44 -7.13 -13.77 -63.17
C ALA A 44 -7.82 -13.84 -61.79
N LEU A 45 -9.14 -13.69 -61.78
CA LEU A 45 -9.99 -13.95 -60.62
C LEU A 45 -10.07 -15.47 -60.37
N VAL A 46 -10.30 -15.90 -59.14
CA VAL A 46 -10.58 -17.32 -58.83
C VAL A 46 -12.04 -17.42 -58.44
N VAL A 47 -12.77 -18.30 -59.13
CA VAL A 47 -14.21 -18.50 -58.93
C VAL A 47 -14.53 -19.99 -58.81
N THR A 48 -15.64 -20.31 -58.16
CA THR A 48 -16.21 -21.66 -58.16
C THR A 48 -17.02 -21.96 -59.42
N PRO A 49 -17.31 -23.24 -59.75
CA PRO A 49 -18.22 -23.59 -60.84
C PRO A 49 -19.58 -22.90 -60.69
N ALA A 50 -20.24 -22.65 -61.83
CA ALA A 50 -21.55 -22.01 -61.83
C ALA A 50 -22.58 -22.85 -61.08
N ASN A 51 -23.38 -22.20 -60.23
CA ASN A 51 -24.53 -22.82 -59.57
C ASN A 51 -25.66 -23.10 -60.58
N GLN A 52 -26.80 -23.63 -60.11
CA GLN A 52 -27.96 -23.93 -60.96
C GLN A 52 -28.56 -22.69 -61.67
N GLU A 53 -28.24 -21.49 -61.20
CA GLU A 53 -28.66 -20.21 -61.79
C GLU A 53 -27.63 -19.67 -62.80
N GLY A 54 -26.57 -20.43 -63.09
CA GLY A 54 -25.51 -20.03 -64.01
C GLY A 54 -24.51 -19.02 -63.44
N ARG A 55 -24.50 -18.82 -62.11
CA ARG A 55 -23.64 -17.84 -61.44
C ARG A 55 -22.45 -18.50 -60.76
N HIS A 56 -21.26 -17.97 -61.03
CA HIS A 56 -20.00 -18.32 -60.38
C HIS A 56 -19.84 -17.54 -59.08
N THR A 57 -19.31 -18.17 -58.03
CA THR A 57 -19.00 -17.46 -56.78
C THR A 57 -17.53 -17.06 -56.74
N LEU A 58 -17.26 -15.78 -56.46
CA LEU A 58 -15.91 -15.23 -56.42
C LEU A 58 -15.21 -15.62 -55.11
N VAL A 59 -14.06 -16.28 -55.22
CA VAL A 59 -13.21 -16.64 -54.07
C VAL A 59 -12.07 -15.63 -53.92
N ILE A 60 -11.29 -15.39 -54.98
CA ILE A 60 -10.15 -14.47 -54.95
C ILE A 60 -10.32 -13.35 -55.98
N GLY A 61 -10.11 -12.11 -55.52
CA GLY A 61 -10.07 -10.93 -56.39
C GLY A 61 -11.23 -9.96 -56.25
N HIS A 62 -11.89 -9.91 -55.09
CA HIS A 62 -13.00 -8.99 -54.79
C HIS A 62 -12.73 -7.52 -55.21
N ARG A 63 -11.56 -6.97 -54.86
CA ARG A 63 -11.14 -5.62 -55.31
C ARG A 63 -11.01 -5.49 -56.84
N ARG A 64 -10.55 -6.53 -57.52
CA ARG A 64 -10.39 -6.55 -58.99
C ARG A 64 -11.73 -6.65 -59.70
N LEU A 65 -12.68 -7.43 -59.16
CA LEU A 65 -14.04 -7.48 -59.69
C LEU A 65 -14.71 -6.10 -59.58
N ALA A 66 -14.70 -5.49 -58.40
CA ALA A 66 -15.27 -4.16 -58.17
C ALA A 66 -14.62 -3.08 -59.08
N ALA A 67 -13.30 -3.12 -59.24
CA ALA A 67 -12.58 -2.21 -60.13
C ALA A 67 -12.91 -2.45 -61.63
N ALA A 68 -13.14 -3.70 -62.03
CA ALA A 68 -13.52 -4.05 -63.39
C ALA A 68 -14.96 -3.62 -63.73
N GLU A 69 -15.87 -3.72 -62.77
CA GLU A 69 -17.23 -3.15 -62.85
C GLU A 69 -17.16 -1.63 -63.02
N GLN A 70 -16.37 -0.94 -62.19
CA GLN A 70 -16.17 0.51 -62.30
C GLN A 70 -15.52 0.94 -63.62
N ALA A 71 -14.62 0.11 -64.16
CA ALA A 71 -13.97 0.33 -65.46
C ALA A 71 -14.85 -0.05 -66.67
N GLY A 72 -16.03 -0.64 -66.47
CA GLY A 72 -16.98 -0.98 -67.53
C GLY A 72 -16.59 -2.20 -68.38
N LEU A 73 -15.84 -3.16 -67.83
CA LEU A 73 -15.45 -4.37 -68.56
C LEU A 73 -16.65 -5.32 -68.69
N ALA A 74 -16.88 -5.84 -69.90
CA ALA A 74 -17.94 -6.84 -70.15
C ALA A 74 -17.54 -8.27 -69.70
N THR A 75 -16.25 -8.61 -69.80
CA THR A 75 -15.73 -9.92 -69.42
C THR A 75 -14.42 -9.79 -68.65
N VAL A 76 -14.17 -10.75 -67.75
CA VAL A 76 -12.99 -10.77 -66.88
C VAL A 76 -12.30 -12.15 -66.92
N PRO A 77 -10.96 -12.22 -66.89
CA PRO A 77 -10.23 -13.49 -66.88
C PRO A 77 -10.40 -14.17 -65.52
N CYS A 78 -10.86 -15.42 -65.55
CA CYS A 78 -11.15 -16.23 -64.37
C CYS A 78 -10.50 -17.61 -64.45
N ILE A 79 -10.14 -18.14 -63.29
CA ILE A 79 -9.76 -19.53 -63.07
C ILE A 79 -10.93 -20.17 -62.32
N ILE A 80 -11.53 -21.19 -62.94
CA ILE A 80 -12.64 -21.94 -62.34
C ILE A 80 -12.04 -23.10 -61.56
N THR A 81 -12.28 -23.15 -60.25
CA THR A 81 -11.77 -24.20 -59.36
C THR A 81 -12.90 -24.73 -58.51
N ASP A 82 -13.06 -26.05 -58.50
CA ASP A 82 -14.05 -26.72 -57.67
C ASP A 82 -13.61 -26.69 -56.20
N MET A 83 -14.47 -26.13 -55.34
CA MET A 83 -14.20 -25.89 -53.92
C MET A 83 -15.51 -26.00 -53.15
N ASP A 84 -15.53 -26.74 -52.05
CA ASP A 84 -16.63 -26.70 -51.08
C ASP A 84 -16.61 -25.39 -50.27
N GLU A 85 -17.65 -25.13 -49.49
CA GLU A 85 -17.78 -23.89 -48.71
C GLU A 85 -16.62 -23.70 -47.72
N GLN A 86 -16.18 -24.78 -47.08
CA GLN A 86 -15.05 -24.77 -46.16
C GLN A 86 -13.75 -24.36 -46.87
N THR A 87 -13.42 -25.00 -48.00
CA THR A 87 -12.22 -24.67 -48.78
C THR A 87 -12.29 -23.23 -49.32
N GLN A 88 -13.47 -22.76 -49.72
CA GLN A 88 -13.65 -21.37 -50.15
C GLN A 88 -13.33 -20.39 -49.02
N ALA A 89 -13.89 -20.59 -47.83
CA ALA A 89 -13.65 -19.75 -46.67
C ALA A 89 -12.17 -19.78 -46.22
N GLU A 90 -11.54 -20.95 -46.22
CA GLU A 90 -10.13 -21.13 -45.85
C GLU A 90 -9.23 -20.34 -46.82
N VAL A 91 -9.40 -20.55 -48.13
CA VAL A 91 -8.63 -19.87 -49.17
C VAL A 91 -8.82 -18.36 -49.11
N MET A 92 -10.04 -17.89 -48.84
CA MET A 92 -10.35 -16.47 -48.69
C MET A 92 -9.66 -15.86 -47.46
N LEU A 93 -9.69 -16.55 -46.32
CA LEU A 93 -9.03 -16.09 -45.11
C LEU A 93 -7.50 -16.03 -45.30
N VAL A 94 -6.90 -17.08 -45.86
CA VAL A 94 -5.46 -17.15 -46.14
C VAL A 94 -5.01 -16.04 -47.09
N GLU A 95 -5.78 -15.75 -48.15
CA GLU A 95 -5.45 -14.70 -49.11
C GLU A 95 -5.44 -13.31 -48.48
N ASN A 96 -6.43 -13.03 -47.63
CA ASN A 96 -6.57 -11.74 -46.97
C ASN A 96 -5.51 -11.56 -45.86
N ILE A 97 -5.19 -12.60 -45.10
CA ILE A 97 -4.13 -12.59 -44.06
C ILE A 97 -2.78 -12.22 -44.67
N HIS A 98 -2.39 -12.83 -45.80
CA HIS A 98 -1.09 -12.58 -46.43
C HIS A 98 -0.93 -11.18 -47.04
N ARG A 99 -2.00 -10.38 -47.07
CA ARG A 99 -1.98 -9.01 -47.59
C ARG A 99 -2.00 -7.94 -46.50
N ASP A 100 -1.98 -8.34 -45.21
CA ASP A 100 -2.17 -7.46 -44.06
C ASP A 100 -3.42 -6.57 -44.22
N GLN A 101 -4.50 -7.13 -44.79
CA GLN A 101 -5.72 -6.40 -45.16
C GLN A 101 -6.88 -6.59 -44.17
N LEU A 102 -6.76 -7.50 -43.20
CA LEU A 102 -7.80 -7.78 -42.23
C LEU A 102 -7.54 -7.01 -40.92
N THR A 103 -8.61 -6.48 -40.34
CA THR A 103 -8.58 -6.09 -38.93
C THR A 103 -8.61 -7.33 -38.05
N ALA A 104 -8.27 -7.19 -36.75
CA ALA A 104 -8.35 -8.30 -35.82
C ALA A 104 -9.78 -8.87 -35.68
N LEU A 105 -10.80 -8.02 -35.85
CA LEU A 105 -12.21 -8.43 -35.88
C LEU A 105 -12.56 -9.19 -37.16
N ASP A 106 -12.06 -8.76 -38.32
CA ASP A 106 -12.27 -9.50 -39.58
C ASP A 106 -11.60 -10.88 -39.52
N GLU A 107 -10.38 -10.97 -38.98
CA GLU A 107 -9.71 -12.27 -38.75
C GLU A 107 -10.53 -13.14 -37.79
N ALA A 108 -11.01 -12.58 -36.67
CA ALA A 108 -11.84 -13.29 -35.70
C ALA A 108 -13.11 -13.86 -36.33
N ARG A 109 -13.81 -13.07 -37.15
CA ARG A 109 -15.00 -13.51 -37.91
C ARG A 109 -14.67 -14.61 -38.91
N GLY A 110 -13.55 -14.49 -39.61
CA GLY A 110 -13.08 -15.52 -40.54
C GLY A 110 -12.82 -16.86 -39.85
N TYR A 111 -12.12 -16.86 -38.72
CA TYR A 111 -11.89 -18.08 -37.94
C TYR A 111 -13.18 -18.64 -37.34
N ALA A 112 -14.08 -17.79 -36.84
CA ALA A 112 -15.38 -18.24 -36.32
C ALA A 112 -16.21 -18.92 -37.40
N HIS A 113 -16.23 -18.37 -38.62
CA HIS A 113 -16.91 -18.99 -39.74
C HIS A 113 -16.33 -20.36 -40.11
N LEU A 114 -15.00 -20.52 -40.09
CA LEU A 114 -14.38 -21.84 -40.29
C LEU A 114 -14.75 -22.83 -39.18
N LEU A 115 -14.85 -22.35 -37.93
CA LEU A 115 -15.29 -23.17 -36.80
C LEU A 115 -16.74 -23.64 -36.99
N ASP A 116 -17.62 -22.76 -37.46
CA ASP A 116 -19.03 -23.08 -37.77
C ASP A 116 -19.16 -24.11 -38.91
N LEU A 117 -18.22 -24.08 -39.87
CA LEU A 117 -18.12 -25.06 -40.95
C LEU A 117 -17.49 -26.39 -40.50
N GLY A 118 -17.11 -26.52 -39.23
CA GLY A 118 -16.63 -27.75 -38.62
C GLY A 118 -15.11 -27.95 -38.66
N GLU A 119 -14.35 -26.91 -39.02
CA GLU A 119 -12.89 -26.96 -38.98
C GLU A 119 -12.38 -26.87 -37.55
N ASP A 120 -11.31 -27.60 -37.23
CA ASP A 120 -10.66 -27.51 -35.93
C ASP A 120 -9.54 -26.46 -35.88
N VAL A 121 -9.14 -26.06 -34.67
CA VAL A 121 -8.13 -25.02 -34.46
C VAL A 121 -6.76 -25.41 -35.06
N ASP A 122 -6.40 -26.69 -35.08
CA ASP A 122 -5.12 -27.15 -35.60
C ASP A 122 -5.09 -27.10 -37.14
N GLN A 123 -6.22 -27.42 -37.78
CA GLN A 123 -6.44 -27.25 -39.22
C GLN A 123 -6.32 -25.79 -39.62
N MET A 124 -7.05 -24.89 -38.95
CA MET A 124 -7.00 -23.44 -39.22
C MET A 124 -5.58 -22.87 -39.04
N ALA A 125 -4.86 -23.26 -37.99
CA ALA A 125 -3.50 -22.82 -37.72
C ALA A 125 -2.53 -23.25 -38.83
N LYS A 126 -2.66 -24.50 -39.28
CA LYS A 126 -1.86 -25.05 -40.39
C LYS A 126 -2.17 -24.37 -41.72
N ALA A 127 -3.45 -24.15 -42.02
CA ALA A 127 -3.94 -23.50 -43.23
C ALA A 127 -3.43 -22.05 -43.35
N THR A 128 -3.56 -21.28 -42.27
CA THR A 128 -3.22 -19.85 -42.22
C THR A 128 -1.74 -19.56 -41.92
N GLY A 129 -0.96 -20.59 -41.55
CA GLY A 129 0.43 -20.43 -41.13
C GLY A 129 0.59 -19.67 -39.80
N ARG A 130 -0.49 -19.55 -39.02
CA ARG A 130 -0.49 -18.90 -37.69
C ARG A 130 -0.27 -19.93 -36.58
N SER A 131 0.12 -19.47 -35.40
CA SER A 131 0.19 -20.36 -34.24
C SER A 131 -1.23 -20.75 -33.78
N ARG A 132 -1.37 -21.96 -33.23
CA ARG A 132 -2.61 -22.40 -32.56
C ARG A 132 -3.12 -21.37 -31.55
N SER A 133 -2.20 -20.79 -30.76
CA SER A 133 -2.53 -19.73 -29.79
C SER A 133 -3.12 -18.49 -30.46
N THR A 134 -2.63 -18.08 -31.63
CA THR A 134 -3.16 -16.92 -32.36
C THR A 134 -4.60 -17.18 -32.80
N VAL A 135 -4.88 -18.36 -33.36
CA VAL A 135 -6.24 -18.76 -33.78
C VAL A 135 -7.19 -18.76 -32.59
N GLN A 136 -6.80 -19.35 -31.45
CA GLN A 136 -7.63 -19.38 -30.24
C GLN A 136 -7.97 -17.98 -29.71
N ARG A 137 -7.00 -17.06 -29.71
CA ARG A 137 -7.24 -15.69 -29.26
C ARG A 137 -8.17 -14.93 -30.21
N ARG A 138 -8.11 -15.20 -31.52
CA ARG A 138 -9.06 -14.65 -32.50
C ARG A 138 -10.47 -15.20 -32.31
N LEU A 139 -10.61 -16.50 -32.09
CA LEU A 139 -11.90 -17.13 -31.73
C LEU A 139 -12.45 -16.59 -30.40
N LYS A 140 -11.59 -16.18 -29.48
CA LYS A 140 -12.03 -15.49 -28.25
C LYS A 140 -12.66 -14.14 -28.58
N ILE A 141 -12.05 -13.36 -29.46
CA ILE A 141 -12.59 -12.05 -29.90
C ILE A 141 -13.93 -12.19 -30.60
N SER A 142 -14.15 -13.25 -31.39
CA SER A 142 -15.45 -13.47 -32.06
C SER A 142 -16.59 -13.78 -31.08
N SER A 143 -16.30 -13.95 -29.79
CA SER A 143 -17.34 -14.11 -28.76
C SER A 143 -17.91 -12.79 -28.24
N ILE A 144 -17.40 -11.65 -28.69
CA ILE A 144 -17.99 -10.33 -28.39
C ILE A 144 -19.24 -10.15 -29.24
N ASP A 145 -20.36 -9.78 -28.60
CA ASP A 145 -21.63 -9.57 -29.30
C ASP A 145 -21.54 -8.46 -30.36
N ASP A 146 -22.22 -8.63 -31.50
CA ASP A 146 -22.17 -7.66 -32.61
C ASP A 146 -22.63 -6.24 -32.21
N GLU A 147 -23.60 -6.12 -31.29
CA GLU A 147 -24.02 -4.83 -30.74
C GLU A 147 -22.87 -4.10 -30.03
N LYS A 148 -22.06 -4.85 -29.28
CA LYS A 148 -20.88 -4.34 -28.58
C LYS A 148 -19.77 -3.99 -29.55
N ILE A 149 -19.57 -4.81 -30.59
CA ILE A 149 -18.61 -4.53 -31.67
C ILE A 149 -18.94 -3.20 -32.35
N LEU A 150 -20.22 -2.89 -32.58
CA LEU A 150 -20.63 -1.63 -33.21
C LEU A 150 -20.28 -0.38 -32.37
N ALA A 151 -20.21 -0.54 -31.05
CA ALA A 151 -19.82 0.53 -30.12
C ALA A 151 -18.29 0.74 -30.04
N LEU A 152 -17.49 -0.18 -30.59
CA LEU A 152 -16.04 -0.08 -30.55
C LEU A 152 -15.49 0.89 -31.61
N PRO A 153 -14.41 1.61 -31.31
CA PRO A 153 -13.65 2.34 -32.33
C PRO A 153 -13.18 1.42 -33.45
N SER A 154 -13.14 1.93 -34.69
CA SER A 154 -12.74 1.16 -35.87
C SER A 154 -11.29 0.67 -35.85
N GLN A 155 -10.44 1.28 -35.03
CA GLN A 155 -9.04 0.89 -34.85
C GLN A 155 -8.78 0.66 -33.37
N LEU A 156 -8.85 -0.61 -32.97
CA LEU A 156 -8.43 -1.07 -31.65
C LEU A 156 -7.23 -1.99 -31.78
N SER A 157 -6.39 -1.97 -30.75
CA SER A 157 -5.36 -2.98 -30.64
C SER A 157 -6.00 -4.35 -30.42
N PHE A 158 -5.31 -5.38 -30.90
CA PHE A 158 -5.72 -6.75 -30.67
C PHE A 158 -5.82 -7.09 -29.17
N GLU A 159 -4.89 -6.56 -28.37
CA GLU A 159 -4.86 -6.76 -26.91
C GLU A 159 -6.10 -6.19 -26.22
N GLU A 160 -6.58 -5.01 -26.62
CA GLU A 160 -7.83 -4.43 -26.11
C GLU A 160 -9.04 -5.31 -26.44
N LEU A 161 -9.15 -5.78 -27.69
CA LEU A 161 -10.26 -6.65 -28.12
C LEU A 161 -10.28 -7.96 -27.36
N GLU A 162 -9.12 -8.60 -27.20
CA GLU A 162 -9.02 -9.81 -26.40
C GLU A 162 -9.43 -9.55 -24.97
N THR A 163 -8.89 -8.50 -24.35
CA THR A 163 -9.24 -8.12 -22.98
C THR A 163 -10.73 -7.87 -22.82
N ILE A 164 -11.41 -7.25 -23.78
CA ILE A 164 -12.87 -7.06 -23.74
C ILE A 164 -13.59 -8.42 -23.79
N ALA A 165 -13.11 -9.37 -24.58
CA ALA A 165 -13.68 -10.71 -24.66
C ALA A 165 -13.53 -11.51 -23.34
N ASP A 166 -12.47 -11.25 -22.55
CA ASP A 166 -12.24 -11.90 -21.24
C ASP A 166 -13.32 -11.59 -20.19
N PHE A 167 -14.08 -10.50 -20.39
CA PHE A 167 -15.14 -10.04 -19.50
C PHE A 167 -16.54 -10.34 -20.05
N ARG A 168 -16.68 -11.27 -21.01
CA ARG A 168 -17.99 -11.61 -21.60
C ARG A 168 -19.05 -12.04 -20.58
N ASP A 169 -18.64 -12.67 -19.48
CA ASP A 169 -19.56 -13.16 -18.42
C ASP A 169 -19.91 -12.04 -17.41
N ASP A 170 -19.22 -10.90 -17.49
CA ASP A 170 -19.34 -9.76 -16.59
C ASP A 170 -19.83 -8.53 -17.37
N GLU A 171 -21.07 -8.56 -17.87
CA GLU A 171 -21.62 -7.55 -18.80
C GLU A 171 -21.34 -6.10 -18.38
N GLY A 172 -21.59 -5.76 -17.11
CA GLY A 172 -21.36 -4.40 -16.59
C GLY A 172 -19.89 -3.98 -16.53
N LEU A 173 -18.95 -4.92 -16.42
CA LEU A 173 -17.51 -4.65 -16.49
C LEU A 173 -17.04 -4.56 -17.95
N GLN A 174 -17.57 -5.43 -18.80
CA GLN A 174 -17.29 -5.41 -20.24
C GLN A 174 -17.71 -4.07 -20.87
N ASP A 175 -18.89 -3.57 -20.51
CA ASP A 175 -19.40 -2.29 -21.02
C ASP A 175 -18.54 -1.09 -20.59
N GLN A 176 -17.89 -1.17 -19.43
CA GLN A 176 -16.94 -0.16 -18.98
C GLN A 176 -15.66 -0.20 -19.84
N LEU A 177 -15.15 -1.39 -20.15
CA LEU A 177 -14.00 -1.57 -21.04
C LEU A 177 -14.30 -1.07 -22.45
N ILE A 178 -15.48 -1.39 -23.01
CA ILE A 178 -15.91 -0.92 -24.33
C ILE A 178 -15.91 0.61 -24.42
N LYS A 179 -16.43 1.29 -23.38
CA LYS A 179 -16.44 2.77 -23.32
C LYS A 179 -15.04 3.37 -23.20
N ALA A 180 -14.10 2.66 -22.58
CA ALA A 180 -12.73 3.12 -22.40
C ALA A 180 -11.79 2.73 -23.56
N ALA A 181 -12.20 1.79 -24.41
CA ALA A 181 -11.42 1.26 -25.52
C ALA A 181 -10.93 2.37 -26.47
N GLY A 182 -9.66 2.36 -26.83
CA GLY A 182 -9.05 3.38 -27.71
C GLY A 182 -8.90 4.76 -27.07
N THR A 183 -9.14 4.90 -25.76
CA THR A 183 -8.95 6.17 -25.02
C THR A 183 -7.75 6.10 -24.08
N ASN A 184 -7.26 7.26 -23.65
CA ASN A 184 -6.19 7.35 -22.63
C ASN A 184 -6.60 6.76 -21.26
N ASN A 185 -7.89 6.48 -21.03
CA ASN A 185 -8.41 5.91 -19.78
C ASN A 185 -8.39 4.38 -19.76
N TRP A 186 -7.97 3.72 -20.86
CA TRP A 186 -7.97 2.26 -20.98
C TRP A 186 -7.28 1.56 -19.80
N ASN A 187 -6.01 1.86 -19.54
CA ASN A 187 -5.22 1.19 -18.49
C ASN A 187 -5.83 1.35 -17.10
N MET A 188 -6.33 2.56 -16.77
CA MET A 188 -6.98 2.81 -15.49
C MET A 188 -8.28 2.01 -15.35
N THR A 189 -9.10 2.00 -16.40
CA THR A 189 -10.37 1.26 -16.43
C THR A 189 -10.13 -0.24 -16.32
N LEU A 190 -9.12 -0.75 -17.04
CA LEU A 190 -8.70 -2.15 -16.97
C LEU A 190 -8.32 -2.56 -15.53
N HIS A 191 -7.48 -1.78 -14.86
CA HIS A 191 -7.14 -2.04 -13.46
C HIS A 191 -8.37 -2.02 -12.54
N GLN A 192 -9.31 -1.08 -12.75
CA GLN A 192 -10.52 -0.99 -11.94
C GLN A 192 -11.44 -2.20 -12.12
N VAL A 193 -11.68 -2.63 -13.36
CA VAL A 193 -12.56 -3.79 -13.62
C VAL A 193 -11.91 -5.10 -13.17
N GLN A 194 -10.59 -5.24 -13.32
CA GLN A 194 -9.85 -6.40 -12.80
C GLN A 194 -9.91 -6.46 -11.28
N ALA A 195 -9.63 -5.35 -10.59
CA ALA A 195 -9.72 -5.27 -9.14
C ALA A 195 -11.14 -5.59 -8.65
N LYS A 196 -12.16 -5.06 -9.35
CA LYS A 196 -13.56 -5.36 -9.04
C LYS A 196 -13.90 -6.84 -9.23
N ARG A 197 -13.52 -7.45 -10.35
CA ARG A 197 -13.76 -8.88 -10.61
C ARG A 197 -13.07 -9.78 -9.59
N SER A 198 -11.83 -9.47 -9.23
CA SER A 198 -11.07 -10.21 -8.20
C SER A 198 -11.72 -10.05 -6.82
N LEU A 199 -12.18 -8.84 -6.48
CA LEU A 199 -12.87 -8.57 -5.23
C LEU A 199 -14.20 -9.32 -5.13
N ASP A 200 -15.01 -9.30 -6.19
CA ASP A 200 -16.30 -10.00 -6.24
C ASP A 200 -16.08 -11.52 -6.05
N LYS A 201 -15.07 -12.11 -6.72
CA LYS A 201 -14.68 -13.51 -6.51
C LYS A 201 -14.20 -13.80 -5.08
N TRP A 202 -13.38 -12.91 -4.51
CA TRP A 202 -12.91 -13.05 -3.14
C TRP A 202 -14.06 -13.04 -2.15
N ILE A 203 -15.05 -12.15 -2.34
CA ILE A 203 -16.25 -12.07 -1.49
C ILE A 203 -17.06 -13.38 -1.58
N GLU A 204 -17.25 -13.93 -2.78
CA GLU A 204 -17.95 -15.20 -2.97
C GLU A 204 -17.21 -16.36 -2.26
N GLN A 205 -15.89 -16.42 -2.39
CA GLN A 205 -15.06 -17.42 -1.71
C GLN A 205 -15.10 -17.25 -0.18
N ALA A 206 -15.04 -16.02 0.31
CA ALA A 206 -15.14 -15.70 1.73
C ALA A 206 -16.50 -16.13 2.32
N GLN A 207 -17.61 -15.85 1.61
CA GLN A 207 -18.95 -16.28 2.03
C GLN A 207 -19.06 -17.80 2.13
N GLU A 208 -18.55 -18.52 1.12
CA GLU A 208 -18.58 -19.98 1.12
C GLU A 208 -17.66 -20.57 2.20
N ALA A 209 -16.47 -19.99 2.44
CA ALA A 209 -15.56 -20.39 3.51
C ALA A 209 -16.20 -20.23 4.90
N ILE A 210 -16.80 -19.05 5.18
CA ILE A 210 -17.52 -18.78 6.44
C ILE A 210 -18.65 -19.81 6.65
N LYS A 211 -19.40 -20.10 5.59
CA LYS A 211 -20.50 -21.07 5.62
C LYS A 211 -20.01 -22.49 5.87
N GLN A 212 -18.90 -22.91 5.26
CA GLN A 212 -18.28 -24.22 5.49
C GLN A 212 -17.74 -24.36 6.92
N ALA A 213 -17.22 -23.28 7.49
CA ALA A 213 -16.81 -23.21 8.90
C ALA A 213 -18.00 -23.25 9.89
N GLY A 214 -19.24 -23.16 9.40
CA GLY A 214 -20.44 -23.18 10.24
C GLY A 214 -20.67 -21.91 11.05
N LEU A 215 -20.03 -20.80 10.69
CA LEU A 215 -20.13 -19.54 11.41
C LEU A 215 -21.32 -18.71 10.90
N PRO A 216 -22.24 -18.27 11.78
CA PRO A 216 -23.31 -17.38 11.40
C PRO A 216 -22.76 -16.01 10.97
N ILE A 217 -23.31 -15.44 9.89
CA ILE A 217 -22.90 -14.13 9.39
C ILE A 217 -23.60 -13.02 10.18
N VAL A 218 -22.81 -12.16 10.84
CA VAL A 218 -23.28 -10.95 11.51
C VAL A 218 -23.16 -9.78 10.54
N PRO A 219 -24.24 -9.01 10.28
CA PRO A 219 -24.16 -7.85 9.41
C PRO A 219 -23.31 -6.76 10.04
N LEU A 220 -22.29 -6.30 9.31
CA LEU A 220 -21.41 -5.22 9.75
C LEU A 220 -21.83 -3.88 9.10
N THR A 221 -21.78 -2.82 9.89
CA THR A 221 -21.91 -1.44 9.43
C THR A 221 -20.56 -0.89 8.97
N PRO A 222 -20.52 0.13 8.09
CA PRO A 222 -19.27 0.70 7.60
C PRO A 222 -18.36 1.27 8.68
N SER A 223 -18.91 1.72 9.81
CA SER A 223 -18.15 2.21 10.97
C SER A 223 -17.44 1.09 11.73
N GLN A 224 -17.94 -0.16 11.64
CA GLN A 224 -17.40 -1.33 12.33
C GLN A 224 -16.20 -1.97 11.59
N SER A 225 -15.60 -1.28 10.61
CA SER A 225 -14.32 -1.70 10.03
C SER A 225 -13.15 -1.56 11.00
N TRP A 226 -13.30 -0.72 12.04
CA TRP A 226 -12.27 -0.38 13.03
C TRP A 226 -12.74 -0.49 14.47
N SER A 227 -13.98 -0.89 14.70
CA SER A 227 -14.56 -1.02 16.03
C SER A 227 -15.34 -2.32 16.14
N ASP A 228 -15.48 -2.81 17.36
CA ASP A 228 -16.24 -4.02 17.60
C ASP A 228 -17.75 -3.80 17.41
N PRO A 229 -18.47 -4.77 16.82
CA PRO A 229 -19.92 -4.72 16.76
C PRO A 229 -20.57 -4.81 18.15
N GLU A 230 -21.77 -4.25 18.30
CA GLU A 230 -22.47 -4.28 19.59
C GLU A 230 -22.73 -5.74 20.02
N GLY A 231 -22.26 -6.10 21.22
CA GLY A 231 -22.37 -7.46 21.77
C GLY A 231 -21.32 -8.45 21.27
N TRP A 232 -20.36 -8.00 20.46
CA TRP A 232 -19.30 -8.83 19.90
C TRP A 232 -17.92 -8.21 20.18
N ARG A 233 -16.89 -9.04 20.19
CA ARG A 233 -15.48 -8.64 20.18
C ARG A 233 -14.82 -9.23 18.94
N THR A 234 -14.01 -8.43 18.26
CA THR A 234 -13.23 -8.89 17.12
C THR A 234 -11.99 -9.64 17.60
N ILE A 235 -11.80 -10.86 17.13
CA ILE A 235 -10.63 -11.69 17.42
C ILE A 235 -9.68 -11.84 16.24
N ALA A 236 -10.18 -11.71 15.00
CA ALA A 236 -9.34 -11.67 13.80
C ALA A 236 -10.00 -10.90 12.67
N ARG A 237 -9.18 -10.44 11.71
CA ARG A 237 -9.65 -9.85 10.45
C ARG A 237 -8.81 -10.36 9.29
N PHE A 238 -9.49 -10.70 8.20
CA PHE A 238 -8.86 -11.07 6.92
C PHE A 238 -9.28 -10.09 5.84
N SER A 239 -8.40 -9.78 4.91
CA SER A 239 -8.68 -8.86 3.80
C SER A 239 -8.09 -9.34 2.49
N PRO A 240 -8.63 -8.96 1.32
CA PRO A 240 -8.08 -9.39 0.04
C PRO A 240 -6.60 -9.00 -0.19
N ASP A 241 -6.14 -7.93 0.46
CA ASP A 241 -4.77 -7.41 0.31
C ASP A 241 -3.75 -8.27 1.07
N THR A 242 -4.12 -8.75 2.25
CA THR A 242 -3.25 -9.56 3.13
C THR A 242 -3.48 -11.05 2.97
N ASP A 243 -4.71 -11.43 2.61
CA ASP A 243 -5.23 -12.79 2.59
C ASP A 243 -5.92 -13.05 1.24
N PRO A 244 -5.16 -13.28 0.15
CA PRO A 244 -5.71 -13.44 -1.19
C PRO A 244 -6.64 -14.67 -1.33
N ASP A 245 -6.41 -15.70 -0.51
CA ASP A 245 -7.28 -16.86 -0.35
C ASP A 245 -7.98 -16.80 1.02
N PRO A 246 -9.25 -16.37 1.08
CA PRO A 246 -9.95 -16.22 2.34
C PRO A 246 -10.25 -17.56 3.02
N LYS A 247 -10.34 -18.66 2.24
CA LYS A 247 -10.58 -19.99 2.80
C LYS A 247 -9.32 -20.50 3.49
N GLN A 248 -8.18 -20.40 2.82
CA GLN A 248 -6.91 -20.80 3.41
C GLN A 248 -6.62 -19.99 4.68
N ALA A 249 -6.78 -18.67 4.63
CA ALA A 249 -6.53 -17.81 5.78
C ALA A 249 -7.43 -18.16 6.99
N LEU A 250 -8.71 -18.45 6.73
CA LEU A 250 -9.64 -18.87 7.78
C LEU A 250 -9.28 -20.25 8.34
N ASP A 251 -8.98 -21.22 7.49
CA ASP A 251 -8.62 -22.59 7.90
C ASP A 251 -7.33 -22.58 8.74
N THR A 252 -6.29 -21.89 8.27
CA THR A 252 -5.01 -21.74 8.99
C THR A 252 -5.22 -21.09 10.35
N TRP A 253 -5.97 -19.99 10.42
CA TRP A 253 -6.23 -19.32 11.68
C TRP A 253 -7.02 -20.21 12.66
N LEU A 254 -8.01 -20.96 12.18
CA LEU A 254 -8.81 -21.88 13.02
C LEU A 254 -7.99 -23.08 13.54
N GLU A 255 -6.91 -23.45 12.86
CA GLU A 255 -5.98 -24.51 13.27
C GLU A 255 -4.95 -24.02 14.29
N GLU A 256 -4.38 -22.83 14.09
CA GLU A 256 -3.31 -22.26 14.92
C GLU A 256 -3.83 -21.55 16.19
N TRP A 257 -5.10 -21.15 16.22
CA TRP A 257 -5.64 -20.39 17.35
C TRP A 257 -5.84 -21.24 18.61
N GLU A 258 -5.14 -20.85 19.68
CA GLU A 258 -5.18 -21.54 20.99
C GLU A 258 -6.32 -21.05 21.92
N GLY A 259 -6.98 -19.94 21.59
CA GLY A 259 -8.07 -19.36 22.37
C GLY A 259 -9.45 -19.95 22.07
N ASP A 260 -10.49 -19.29 22.59
CA ASP A 260 -11.87 -19.65 22.28
C ASP A 260 -12.16 -19.47 20.78
N LYS A 261 -12.81 -20.47 20.19
CA LYS A 261 -13.15 -20.43 18.76
C LYS A 261 -14.19 -19.35 18.47
N PRO A 262 -14.15 -18.73 17.28
CA PRO A 262 -15.16 -17.76 16.87
C PRO A 262 -16.55 -18.37 16.92
N THR A 263 -17.51 -17.56 17.33
CA THR A 263 -18.93 -17.95 17.38
C THR A 263 -19.73 -17.30 16.26
N ALA A 264 -19.17 -16.30 15.58
CA ALA A 264 -19.71 -15.71 14.38
C ALA A 264 -18.62 -15.13 13.48
N ALA A 265 -19.00 -14.79 12.25
CA ALA A 265 -18.17 -14.02 11.35
C ALA A 265 -18.95 -12.83 10.81
N GLY A 266 -18.34 -11.65 10.75
CA GLY A 266 -18.85 -10.53 10.00
C GLY A 266 -18.21 -10.48 8.61
N LEU A 267 -19.01 -10.16 7.59
CA LEU A 267 -18.50 -9.85 6.26
C LEU A 267 -18.91 -8.43 5.90
N LEU A 268 -17.92 -7.55 5.75
CA LEU A 268 -18.15 -6.19 5.30
C LEU A 268 -17.88 -6.11 3.80
N ASP A 269 -18.91 -5.80 3.02
CA ASP A 269 -18.80 -5.51 1.59
C ASP A 269 -19.15 -4.04 1.33
N ARG A 270 -18.13 -3.17 1.28
CA ARG A 270 -18.32 -1.78 0.87
C ARG A 270 -17.18 -1.28 -0.01
N GLY A 271 -17.46 -1.24 -1.32
CA GLY A 271 -16.87 -0.30 -2.30
C GLY A 271 -15.40 0.04 -2.11
N GLY A 272 -14.54 -0.83 -2.62
CA GLY A 272 -13.08 -0.70 -2.60
C GLY A 272 -12.41 -1.82 -1.80
N GLN A 273 -11.31 -2.32 -2.31
CA GLN A 273 -10.60 -3.52 -1.83
C GLN A 273 -10.24 -3.46 -0.34
N TRP A 274 -9.74 -2.32 0.16
CA TRP A 274 -9.27 -2.14 1.54
C TRP A 274 -10.37 -2.14 2.62
N ARG A 275 -11.65 -2.06 2.23
CA ARG A 275 -12.80 -2.06 3.14
C ARG A 275 -13.48 -3.42 3.22
N VAL A 276 -13.15 -4.33 2.32
CA VAL A 276 -13.72 -5.67 2.31
C VAL A 276 -12.93 -6.53 3.27
N LYS A 277 -13.61 -7.09 4.27
CA LYS A 277 -12.98 -7.91 5.31
C LYS A 277 -13.91 -8.99 5.82
N ILE A 278 -13.32 -10.15 6.13
CA ILE A 278 -13.90 -11.12 7.07
C ILE A 278 -13.46 -10.70 8.47
N THR A 279 -14.38 -10.67 9.43
CA THR A 279 -14.12 -10.36 10.83
C THR A 279 -14.58 -11.53 11.68
N LEU A 280 -13.67 -12.19 12.40
CA LEU A 280 -14.04 -13.25 13.33
C LEU A 280 -14.48 -12.63 14.66
N LEU A 281 -15.59 -13.13 15.19
CA LEU A 281 -16.29 -12.53 16.32
C LEU A 281 -16.54 -13.56 17.42
N GLU A 282 -16.41 -13.10 18.65
CA GLU A 282 -16.87 -13.79 19.85
C GLU A 282 -17.82 -12.90 20.66
N PRO A 283 -18.64 -13.47 21.56
CA PRO A 283 -19.58 -12.68 22.35
C PRO A 283 -18.81 -11.78 23.31
N TYR A 284 -19.25 -10.52 23.44
CA TYR A 284 -18.65 -9.55 24.35
C TYR A 284 -19.73 -8.90 25.19
N THR A 285 -19.80 -9.29 26.45
CA THR A 285 -20.84 -8.88 27.37
C THR A 285 -20.45 -7.63 28.16
N GLN A 286 -21.43 -6.97 28.78
CA GLN A 286 -21.15 -5.86 29.70
C GLN A 286 -20.33 -6.31 30.92
N GLN A 287 -20.43 -7.59 31.32
CA GLN A 287 -19.64 -8.14 32.41
C GLN A 287 -18.15 -8.21 32.02
N ASP A 288 -17.86 -8.67 30.80
CA ASP A 288 -16.48 -8.72 30.28
C ASP A 288 -15.84 -7.32 30.24
N GLN A 289 -16.61 -6.31 29.81
CA GLN A 289 -16.16 -4.90 29.81
C GLN A 289 -15.82 -4.39 31.21
N GLU A 290 -16.64 -4.72 32.21
CA GLU A 290 -16.44 -4.31 33.60
C GLU A 290 -15.22 -5.00 34.22
N ASP A 291 -15.05 -6.29 33.96
CA ASP A 291 -13.92 -7.07 34.48
C ASP A 291 -12.59 -6.63 33.85
N GLU A 292 -12.54 -6.40 32.54
CA GLU A 292 -11.37 -5.83 31.85
C GLU A 292 -11.06 -4.41 32.32
N ARG A 293 -12.08 -3.57 32.59
CA ARG A 293 -11.87 -2.23 33.14
C ARG A 293 -11.25 -2.32 34.53
N ARG A 294 -11.78 -3.18 35.40
CA ARG A 294 -11.24 -3.39 36.75
C ARG A 294 -9.80 -3.87 36.69
N GLN A 295 -9.49 -4.83 35.83
CA GLN A 295 -8.13 -5.32 35.65
C GLN A 295 -7.18 -4.21 35.20
N ARG A 296 -7.58 -3.38 34.22
CA ARG A 296 -6.79 -2.21 33.79
C ARG A 296 -6.58 -1.20 34.91
N GLU A 297 -7.59 -0.94 35.72
CA GLU A 297 -7.46 -0.06 36.89
C GLU A 297 -6.50 -0.64 37.93
N ASP A 298 -6.56 -1.95 38.19
CA ASP A 298 -5.67 -2.66 39.11
C ASP A 298 -4.22 -2.74 38.58
N ASP A 299 -4.02 -2.95 37.28
CA ASP A 299 -2.72 -2.93 36.61
C ASP A 299 -2.10 -1.52 36.68
N LEU A 300 -2.89 -0.49 36.36
CA LEU A 300 -2.46 0.90 36.45
C LEU A 300 -2.09 1.28 37.89
N ALA A 301 -2.89 0.86 38.87
CA ALA A 301 -2.61 1.12 40.28
C ALA A 301 -1.32 0.42 40.74
N ARG A 302 -1.09 -0.83 40.31
CA ARG A 302 0.16 -1.55 40.59
C ARG A 302 1.37 -0.86 39.96
N TRP A 303 1.29 -0.50 38.68
CA TRP A 303 2.35 0.22 37.98
C TRP A 303 2.65 1.57 38.66
N GLN A 304 1.62 2.35 39.02
CA GLN A 304 1.81 3.61 39.73
C GLN A 304 2.46 3.42 41.10
N ALA A 305 2.07 2.38 41.85
CA ALA A 305 2.65 2.07 43.15
C ALA A 305 4.13 1.65 43.05
N GLU A 306 4.47 0.87 42.02
CA GLU A 306 5.86 0.47 41.73
C GLU A 306 6.72 1.67 41.35
N GLN A 307 6.24 2.52 40.43
CA GLN A 307 6.94 3.75 40.05
C GLN A 307 7.12 4.70 41.25
N GLU A 308 6.09 4.88 42.08
CA GLU A 308 6.19 5.72 43.28
C GLU A 308 7.17 5.13 44.30
N ALA A 309 7.19 3.81 44.50
CA ALA A 309 8.14 3.13 45.37
C ALA A 309 9.58 3.28 44.88
N GLU A 310 9.80 3.21 43.57
CA GLU A 310 11.10 3.36 42.93
C GLU A 310 11.67 4.78 43.12
N ILE A 311 10.84 5.82 42.96
CA ILE A 311 11.27 7.23 43.06
C ILE A 311 11.26 7.77 44.50
N ALA A 312 10.59 7.10 45.44
CA ALA A 312 10.44 7.56 46.82
C ALA A 312 11.78 7.88 47.53
N PRO A 313 12.86 7.07 47.42
CA PRO A 313 14.15 7.39 48.04
C PRO A 313 14.74 8.71 47.54
N ALA A 314 14.62 8.98 46.24
CA ALA A 314 15.13 10.22 45.65
C ALA A 314 14.31 11.44 46.08
N LYS A 315 12.98 11.32 46.20
CA LYS A 315 12.12 12.40 46.75
C LYS A 315 12.47 12.73 48.20
N GLN A 316 12.73 11.70 49.00
CA GLN A 316 13.13 11.87 50.41
C GLN A 316 14.49 12.56 50.52
N LEU A 317 15.48 12.10 49.76
CA LEU A 317 16.81 12.72 49.72
C LEU A 317 16.74 14.17 49.24
N ASP A 318 16.01 14.44 48.17
CA ASP A 318 15.86 15.78 47.60
C ASP A 318 15.30 16.77 48.63
N THR A 319 14.21 16.38 49.30
CA THR A 319 13.58 17.21 50.35
C THR A 319 14.54 17.47 51.51
N ALA A 320 15.17 16.41 52.05
CA ALA A 320 16.09 16.54 53.17
C ALA A 320 17.32 17.39 52.82
N SER A 321 17.88 17.18 51.63
CA SER A 321 19.06 17.92 51.16
C SER A 321 18.73 19.39 50.87
N HIS A 322 17.55 19.66 50.31
CA HIS A 322 17.07 21.03 50.09
C HIS A 322 17.00 21.81 51.42
N ASP A 323 16.41 21.22 52.46
CA ASP A 323 16.30 21.83 53.78
C ASP A 323 17.67 22.13 54.40
N LEU A 324 18.63 21.21 54.27
CA LEU A 324 20.01 21.40 54.76
C LEU A 324 20.73 22.54 54.04
N ARG A 325 20.68 22.58 52.69
CA ARG A 325 21.31 23.63 51.88
C ARG A 325 20.68 25.00 52.15
N LEU A 326 19.36 25.05 52.32
CA LEU A 326 18.62 26.25 52.67
C LEU A 326 19.01 26.79 54.06
N ALA A 327 18.99 25.93 55.08
CA ALA A 327 19.37 26.28 56.44
C ALA A 327 20.82 26.80 56.53
N TYR A 328 21.73 26.18 55.77
CA TYR A 328 23.11 26.64 55.68
C TYR A 328 23.23 28.04 55.06
N THR A 329 22.49 28.29 53.99
CA THR A 329 22.55 29.59 53.29
C THR A 329 21.91 30.70 54.11
N GLN A 330 20.83 30.41 54.83
CA GLN A 330 20.25 31.30 55.85
C GLN A 330 21.29 31.66 56.92
N ARG A 331 22.02 30.65 57.43
CA ARG A 331 23.10 30.87 58.40
C ARG A 331 24.20 31.76 57.83
N LEU A 332 24.64 31.54 56.58
CA LEU A 332 25.63 32.39 55.91
C LEU A 332 25.17 33.85 55.82
N MET A 333 23.90 34.07 55.50
CA MET A 333 23.29 35.41 55.44
C MET A 333 23.21 36.11 56.81
N SER A 334 23.13 35.34 57.90
CA SER A 334 23.14 35.87 59.27
C SER A 334 24.54 36.31 59.78
N LEU A 335 25.62 35.95 59.08
CA LEU A 335 26.98 36.28 59.50
C LEU A 335 27.27 37.77 59.28
N LYS A 336 27.94 38.40 60.26
CA LYS A 336 28.39 39.81 60.17
C LYS A 336 29.44 40.06 59.08
N ARG A 337 30.14 39.02 58.64
CA ARG A 337 31.18 39.05 57.60
C ARG A 337 31.05 37.80 56.73
N PRO A 338 31.56 37.82 55.49
CA PRO A 338 31.44 36.68 54.59
C PRO A 338 32.22 35.50 55.16
N ALA A 339 31.76 34.29 54.88
CA ALA A 339 32.50 33.10 55.25
C ALA A 339 33.86 33.07 54.52
N LYS A 340 34.82 32.35 55.10
CA LYS A 340 36.13 32.14 54.46
C LYS A 340 35.89 31.52 53.08
N ASN A 341 36.56 32.06 52.06
CA ASN A 341 36.43 31.64 50.66
C ASN A 341 35.04 31.85 50.01
N GLN A 342 34.11 32.61 50.63
CA GLN A 342 32.79 32.82 50.04
C GLN A 342 32.83 33.50 48.66
N SER A 343 33.76 34.42 48.41
CA SER A 343 33.95 35.02 47.08
C SER A 343 34.40 33.99 46.03
N GLN A 344 35.23 33.02 46.44
CA GLN A 344 35.65 31.93 45.56
C GLN A 344 34.48 30.98 45.29
N ALA A 345 33.69 30.65 46.31
CA ALA A 345 32.49 29.85 46.18
C ALA A 345 31.44 30.53 45.28
N LEU A 346 31.24 31.84 45.40
CA LEU A 346 30.39 32.62 44.50
C LEU A 346 30.86 32.51 43.05
N SER A 347 32.15 32.67 42.77
CA SER A 347 32.69 32.50 41.42
C SER A 347 32.41 31.09 40.87
N MET A 348 32.52 30.05 41.72
CA MET A 348 32.21 28.68 41.33
C MET A 348 30.72 28.48 41.02
N LEU A 349 29.81 29.06 41.82
CA LEU A 349 28.37 29.02 41.54
C LEU A 349 28.03 29.71 40.22
N VAL A 350 28.62 30.89 39.96
CA VAL A 350 28.38 31.63 38.71
C VAL A 350 28.86 30.83 37.50
N ILE A 351 30.01 30.16 37.59
CA ILE A 351 30.52 29.28 36.53
C ILE A 351 29.62 28.05 36.35
N ALA A 352 29.21 27.40 37.44
CA ALA A 352 28.31 26.25 37.42
C ALA A 352 26.96 26.60 36.77
N GLN A 353 26.40 27.77 37.10
CA GLN A 353 25.16 28.28 36.51
C GLN A 353 25.33 28.59 35.01
N ALA A 354 26.43 29.22 34.60
CA ALA A 354 26.70 29.54 33.20
C ALA A 354 26.94 28.29 32.32
N SER A 355 27.21 27.15 32.94
CA SER A 355 27.51 25.87 32.27
C SER A 355 26.27 24.97 32.13
N GLN A 356 25.12 25.36 32.68
CA GLN A 356 23.86 24.62 32.56
C GLN A 356 23.30 24.70 31.13
N ARG A 357 22.76 23.58 30.65
CA ARG A 357 22.20 23.45 29.29
C ARG A 357 20.81 24.08 29.14
N THR A 358 20.07 24.25 30.24
CA THR A 358 18.72 24.84 30.27
C THR A 358 18.72 26.15 31.04
N TRP A 359 18.11 27.19 30.47
CA TRP A 359 18.05 28.55 31.04
C TRP A 359 16.68 28.89 31.61
N TRP A 360 15.79 27.91 31.74
CA TRP A 360 14.44 28.15 32.22
C TRP A 360 14.46 28.23 33.74
N VAL A 361 14.31 29.45 34.25
CA VAL A 361 14.30 29.77 35.68
C VAL A 361 12.96 30.39 36.03
N SER A 362 12.20 29.75 36.92
CA SER A 362 10.93 30.30 37.39
C SER A 362 11.16 31.49 38.32
N ARG A 363 10.71 32.67 37.88
CA ARG A 363 10.83 33.91 38.67
C ARG A 363 10.10 33.84 40.01
N ASP A 364 9.02 33.06 40.10
CA ASP A 364 8.25 32.92 41.33
C ASP A 364 8.93 31.93 42.28
N GLN A 365 9.44 30.79 41.78
CA GLN A 365 10.23 29.86 42.62
C GLN A 365 11.51 30.50 43.14
N VAL A 366 12.25 31.25 42.31
CA VAL A 366 13.44 32.00 42.78
C VAL A 366 13.05 33.01 43.86
N ARG A 367 11.91 33.71 43.70
CA ARG A 367 11.43 34.68 44.70
C ARG A 367 11.09 33.99 46.01
N ASP A 368 10.45 32.83 45.97
CA ASP A 368 10.02 32.11 47.16
C ASP A 368 11.23 31.49 47.88
N THR A 369 12.17 30.88 47.16
CA THR A 369 13.44 30.39 47.71
C THR A 369 14.27 31.55 48.28
N TRP A 370 14.33 32.68 47.58
CA TRP A 370 14.99 33.89 48.09
C TRP A 370 14.38 34.35 49.41
N ARG A 371 13.04 34.48 49.48
CA ARG A 371 12.33 34.84 50.72
C ARG A 371 12.60 33.86 51.84
N ALA A 372 12.63 32.56 51.54
CA ALA A 372 13.00 31.55 52.51
C ALA A 372 14.43 31.75 53.03
N ILE A 373 15.38 32.14 52.18
CA ILE A 373 16.78 32.42 52.57
C ILE A 373 16.91 33.70 53.41
N VAL A 374 16.29 34.82 53.01
CA VAL A 374 16.46 36.12 53.69
C VAL A 374 15.50 36.37 54.85
N GLN A 375 14.36 35.66 54.91
CA GLN A 375 13.33 35.84 55.96
C GLN A 375 13.00 37.34 56.18
N ASP A 376 12.97 37.81 57.44
CA ASP A 376 12.67 39.19 57.83
C ASP A 376 13.78 40.22 57.49
N GLN A 377 14.92 39.79 56.95
CA GLN A 377 16.03 40.70 56.61
C GLN A 377 15.83 41.46 55.28
N GLU A 378 14.76 41.17 54.53
CA GLU A 378 14.49 41.79 53.23
C GLU A 378 14.31 43.32 53.31
N ALA A 379 13.64 43.80 54.37
CA ALA A 379 13.46 45.24 54.62
C ALA A 379 14.78 45.94 55.01
N GLU A 380 15.68 45.26 55.71
CA GLU A 380 16.99 45.79 56.09
C GLU A 380 17.95 45.86 54.87
N LEU A 381 17.86 44.87 53.97
CA LEU A 381 18.61 44.84 52.71
C LEU A 381 18.12 45.93 51.74
N ALA A 382 16.82 46.21 51.69
CA ALA A 382 16.23 47.25 50.82
C ALA A 382 16.52 48.69 51.31
N GLN A 383 16.72 48.90 52.62
CA GLN A 383 17.01 50.24 53.18
C GLN A 383 18.48 50.67 53.03
N LYS A 384 19.42 49.75 52.85
CA LYS A 384 20.84 50.07 52.63
C LYS A 384 21.10 50.28 51.14
N ALA A 385 20.97 51.53 50.67
CA ALA A 385 21.22 51.92 49.28
C ALA A 385 22.65 51.60 48.78
N ASP A 386 23.59 51.32 49.70
CA ASP A 386 24.95 50.91 49.39
C ASP A 386 25.34 49.73 50.30
N LEU A 387 25.14 48.50 49.81
CA LEU A 387 25.69 47.31 50.48
C LEU A 387 27.22 47.40 50.43
N ASP A 388 27.91 47.20 51.57
CA ASP A 388 29.37 47.08 51.55
C ASP A 388 29.81 45.83 50.74
N GLU A 389 31.08 45.78 50.32
CA GLU A 389 31.63 44.71 49.48
C GLU A 389 31.42 43.30 50.07
N SER A 390 31.43 43.21 51.40
CA SER A 390 31.16 41.99 52.16
C SER A 390 29.71 41.54 52.01
N ARG A 391 28.75 42.45 52.20
CA ARG A 391 27.32 42.16 52.11
C ARG A 391 26.88 41.91 50.67
N ARG A 392 27.51 42.56 49.68
CA ARG A 392 27.31 42.26 48.24
C ARG A 392 27.67 40.81 47.92
N THR A 393 28.81 40.33 48.40
CA THR A 393 29.27 38.94 48.18
C THR A 393 28.29 37.93 48.79
N GLN A 394 27.83 38.15 50.03
CA GLN A 394 26.85 37.25 50.68
C GLN A 394 25.50 37.22 49.94
N THR A 395 25.00 38.40 49.56
CA THR A 395 23.73 38.56 48.85
C THR A 395 23.78 37.91 47.46
N ALA A 396 24.87 38.14 46.72
CA ALA A 396 25.07 37.53 45.40
C ALA A 396 25.19 36.00 45.49
N PHE A 397 25.90 35.48 46.51
CA PHE A 397 25.97 34.05 46.77
C PHE A 397 24.60 33.44 47.05
N ALA A 398 23.83 34.04 47.96
CA ALA A 398 22.49 33.59 48.29
C ALA A 398 21.54 33.61 47.09
N LEU A 399 21.63 34.62 46.23
CA LEU A 399 20.81 34.71 45.02
C LEU A 399 21.19 33.65 43.98
N CYS A 400 22.49 33.46 43.73
CA CYS A 400 22.97 32.40 42.83
C CYS A 400 22.57 31.01 43.36
N HIS A 401 22.69 30.78 44.67
CA HIS A 401 22.24 29.55 45.29
C HIS A 401 20.73 29.34 45.11
N ALA A 402 19.90 30.37 45.36
CA ALA A 402 18.46 30.30 45.15
C ALA A 402 18.08 29.96 43.71
N ILE A 403 18.83 30.45 42.72
CA ILE A 403 18.62 30.11 41.31
C ILE A 403 18.98 28.65 41.01
N MET A 404 20.07 28.16 41.60
CA MET A 404 20.45 26.75 41.44
C MET A 404 19.45 25.80 42.08
N GLU A 405 18.87 26.15 43.23
CA GLU A 405 17.82 25.35 43.89
C GLU A 405 16.58 25.15 43.01
N THR A 406 16.23 26.11 42.15
CA THR A 406 15.07 25.93 41.24
C THR A 406 15.26 24.88 40.16
N GLN A 407 16.50 24.38 40.00
CA GLN A 407 16.85 23.37 39.00
C GLN A 407 17.03 21.99 39.63
N ILE A 408 16.90 21.85 40.94
CA ILE A 408 17.11 20.60 41.67
C ILE A 408 15.76 20.02 42.06
N ASN A 409 15.55 18.75 41.76
CA ASN A 409 14.38 17.97 42.15
C ASN A 409 14.78 16.49 42.32
N HIS A 410 13.86 15.60 42.64
CA HIS A 410 14.19 14.18 42.78
C HIS A 410 14.75 13.52 41.51
N GLU A 411 14.50 14.06 40.31
CA GLU A 411 15.02 13.53 39.05
C GLU A 411 16.50 13.85 38.88
N THR A 412 16.96 15.01 39.36
CA THR A 412 18.39 15.36 39.27
C THR A 412 19.28 14.43 40.09
N TRP A 413 18.76 13.84 41.16
CA TRP A 413 19.45 12.79 41.95
C TRP A 413 19.43 11.41 41.29
N ARG A 414 18.63 11.23 40.24
CA ARG A 414 18.47 9.97 39.49
C ARG A 414 19.11 10.03 38.10
N SER A 415 19.79 11.12 37.76
CA SER A 415 20.39 11.38 36.46
C SER A 415 21.89 11.60 36.62
N GLN A 416 22.71 10.71 36.04
CA GLN A 416 24.16 10.83 36.14
C GLN A 416 24.66 12.16 35.53
N ASP A 417 24.04 12.59 34.43
CA ASP A 417 24.36 13.85 33.77
C ASP A 417 24.05 15.07 34.66
N ASP A 418 22.93 15.06 35.39
CA ASP A 418 22.57 16.15 36.31
C ASP A 418 23.40 16.10 37.60
N ILE A 419 23.74 14.91 38.09
CA ILE A 419 24.69 14.75 39.19
C ILE A 419 26.04 15.39 38.84
N ASP A 420 26.59 15.07 37.67
CA ASP A 420 27.90 15.56 37.25
C ASP A 420 27.87 17.03 36.79
N GLY A 421 26.79 17.44 36.13
CA GLY A 421 26.63 18.76 35.51
C GLY A 421 26.06 19.83 36.44
N LEU A 422 25.21 19.48 37.41
CA LEU A 422 24.51 20.43 38.28
C LEU A 422 24.86 20.24 39.76
N LEU A 423 24.69 19.02 40.30
CA LEU A 423 24.83 18.78 41.73
C LEU A 423 26.29 18.86 42.20
N LYS A 424 27.22 18.10 41.61
CA LYS A 424 28.64 18.14 42.00
C LYS A 424 29.25 19.55 41.93
N PRO A 425 29.00 20.37 40.89
CA PRO A 425 29.44 21.76 40.86
C PRO A 425 28.85 22.62 41.98
N LEU A 426 27.55 22.49 42.28
CA LEU A 426 26.91 23.17 43.41
C LEU A 426 27.58 22.79 44.73
N TYR A 427 27.67 21.50 45.03
CA TYR A 427 28.20 21.00 46.30
C TYR A 427 29.67 21.36 46.50
N ARG A 428 30.49 21.39 45.43
CA ARG A 428 31.87 21.90 45.50
C ARG A 428 31.92 23.38 45.89
N ALA A 429 31.01 24.20 45.37
CA ALA A 429 30.93 25.61 45.73
C ALA A 429 30.45 25.79 47.18
N LEU A 430 29.42 25.06 47.60
CA LEU A 430 28.93 25.07 48.99
C LEU A 430 30.03 24.62 49.97
N GLN A 431 30.73 23.52 49.69
CA GLN A 431 31.83 23.03 50.51
C GLN A 431 32.99 24.03 50.61
N THR A 432 33.28 24.76 49.52
CA THR A 432 34.27 25.85 49.52
C THR A 432 33.88 26.99 50.48
N ALA A 433 32.58 27.28 50.62
CA ALA A 433 32.07 28.23 51.61
C ALA A 433 32.00 27.64 53.04
N GLY A 434 32.22 26.33 53.20
CA GLY A 434 32.22 25.63 54.48
C GLY A 434 30.96 24.81 54.78
N TYR A 435 30.18 24.44 53.77
CA TYR A 435 29.09 23.46 53.90
C TYR A 435 29.64 22.07 54.21
N ALA A 436 29.00 21.35 55.13
CA ALA A 436 29.32 19.97 55.43
C ALA A 436 28.29 19.08 54.72
N ILE A 437 28.76 18.30 53.75
CA ILE A 437 27.94 17.33 53.00
C ILE A 437 27.64 16.16 53.94
N SER A 438 26.37 15.80 54.07
CA SER A 438 25.92 14.63 54.83
C SER A 438 26.24 13.32 54.10
N ASP A 439 26.24 12.20 54.82
CA ASP A 439 26.49 10.88 54.22
C ASP A 439 25.43 10.52 53.15
N GLU A 440 24.17 10.95 53.36
CA GLU A 440 23.05 10.75 52.43
C GLU A 440 23.21 11.58 51.15
N GLU A 441 23.59 12.86 51.28
CA GLU A 441 23.92 13.71 50.11
C GLU A 441 25.13 13.17 49.34
N GLN A 442 26.14 12.65 50.04
CA GLN A 442 27.31 12.06 49.42
C GLN A 442 26.95 10.79 48.63
N SER A 443 26.14 9.90 49.19
CA SER A 443 25.61 8.72 48.50
C SER A 443 24.81 9.10 47.24
N GLY A 444 23.96 10.12 47.32
CA GLY A 444 23.26 10.64 46.14
C GLY A 444 24.19 11.20 45.07
N LEU A 445 25.24 11.94 45.47
CA LEU A 445 26.25 12.48 44.54
C LEU A 445 27.13 11.39 43.89
N ASP A 446 27.26 10.24 44.55
CA ASP A 446 27.99 9.08 44.04
C ASP A 446 27.16 8.26 43.03
N GLY A 447 25.87 8.58 42.89
CA GLY A 447 24.97 8.00 41.89
C GLY A 447 24.18 6.78 42.37
N ASP A 448 24.09 6.56 43.68
CA ASP A 448 23.42 5.37 44.25
C ASP A 448 21.92 5.30 43.93
N LEU A 449 21.31 6.43 43.56
CA LEU A 449 19.90 6.54 43.17
C LEU A 449 19.68 6.58 41.66
N VAL A 450 20.75 6.51 40.84
CA VAL A 450 20.64 6.46 39.39
C VAL A 450 20.10 5.07 38.98
N PRO A 451 18.98 4.99 38.25
CA PRO A 451 18.46 3.71 37.76
C PRO A 451 19.52 3.02 36.94
N ARG A 452 19.82 1.76 37.28
CA ARG A 452 20.66 0.93 36.43
C ARG A 452 19.82 0.46 35.25
N PRO A 453 20.34 0.46 34.02
CA PRO A 453 19.65 -0.23 32.94
C PRO A 453 19.42 -1.68 33.38
N GLU A 454 18.18 -2.15 33.23
CA GLU A 454 17.88 -3.57 33.39
C GLU A 454 18.79 -4.32 32.41
N GLU A 455 19.66 -5.19 32.94
CA GLU A 455 20.29 -6.20 32.09
C GLU A 455 19.13 -7.07 31.60
N GLU A 456 18.79 -6.96 30.32
CA GLU A 456 17.85 -7.88 29.69
C GLU A 456 18.39 -9.30 29.92
N ASP A 457 17.72 -10.06 30.79
CA ASP A 457 17.88 -11.51 30.93
C ASP A 457 17.49 -12.15 29.59
N ASN A 458 18.42 -12.12 28.64
CA ASN A 458 18.36 -12.86 27.39
C ASN A 458 18.87 -14.29 27.63
N GLU A 459 18.30 -14.98 28.63
CA GLU A 459 18.43 -16.43 28.81
C GLU A 459 17.11 -17.08 28.39
N GLY A 460 16.94 -17.29 27.08
CA GLY A 460 15.77 -18.01 26.60
C GLY A 460 15.50 -17.96 25.09
N ASN A 461 16.51 -18.06 24.23
CA ASN A 461 16.33 -18.63 22.89
C ASN A 461 17.71 -18.97 22.26
N GLU A 462 18.35 -20.02 22.79
CA GLU A 462 19.23 -20.85 21.96
C GLU A 462 18.34 -21.88 21.27
N ASP A 463 17.98 -21.65 20.01
CA ASP A 463 17.76 -22.72 19.03
C ASP A 463 17.88 -22.17 17.61
N GLU A 464 19.00 -22.57 16.99
CA GLU A 464 19.23 -22.86 15.56
C GLU A 464 18.52 -22.01 14.49
N THR A 465 19.26 -21.06 13.92
CA THR A 465 19.34 -20.96 12.44
C THR A 465 20.79 -20.74 12.01
N ASP A 466 21.37 -21.86 11.59
CA ASP A 466 22.43 -21.98 10.60
C ASP A 466 22.02 -21.22 9.33
N ASP A 467 22.59 -20.03 9.12
CA ASP A 467 22.62 -19.40 7.79
C ASP A 467 24.06 -19.41 7.29
N GLY A 468 24.31 -20.36 6.39
CA GLY A 468 25.54 -20.48 5.64
C GLY A 468 25.69 -19.33 4.65
N ASP A 469 26.58 -18.38 4.99
CA ASP A 469 27.17 -17.47 4.01
C ASP A 469 28.15 -18.25 3.12
N GLN A 470 27.69 -18.62 1.93
CA GLN A 470 28.56 -18.98 0.81
C GLN A 470 29.13 -17.71 0.18
N GLU A 471 30.28 -17.26 0.66
CA GLU A 471 31.20 -16.45 -0.15
C GLU A 471 31.99 -17.39 -1.07
N GLU A 472 31.60 -17.46 -2.35
CA GLU A 472 32.40 -18.05 -3.42
C GLU A 472 33.66 -17.21 -3.64
N ASP A 473 34.78 -17.75 -3.19
CA ASP A 473 36.13 -17.26 -3.42
C ASP A 473 36.55 -17.59 -4.86
N THR A 474 36.57 -16.58 -5.74
CA THR A 474 37.23 -16.68 -7.04
C THR A 474 38.75 -16.66 -6.87
N LYS A 475 39.42 -17.81 -7.01
CA LYS A 475 40.52 -18.06 -7.99
C LYS A 475 41.31 -19.35 -7.73
N GLU A 476 41.49 -20.06 -8.86
CA GLU A 476 42.36 -21.22 -9.18
C GLU A 476 41.83 -22.63 -8.91
#